data_AF-A0A4S4BFJ4-F1
#
_entry.id   AF-A0A4S4BFJ4-F1
#
_cell.length_a   1.000
_cell.length_b   1.000
_cell.length_c   1.000
_cell.angle_alpha   90.00
_cell.angle_beta   90.00
_cell.angle_gamma   90.00
#
_symmetry.space_group_name_H-M   'P 1'
#
loop_
_entity.id
_entity.type
_entity.pdbx_description
1 polymer ?
#
loop_
_entity_poly.entity_id
_entity_poly.type
_entity_poly.pdbx_seq_one_letter_code
_entity_poly.pdbx_strand_id
1 'polypeptide(L)'
;MPSSSARKNAEVYSFLESLIEKRESEIREIEEMVLRYERRVQKEEQAYRAMSTLRRMLTGRKPDHHIAVEYIHYVKKPKEKARLLREEIERYRAMLEGTLPVELTE
;
A
#
# COMPACT_ATOMS: atom_id res chain seq x y z
N MET A 1 -4.16 20.56 39.17
CA MET A 1 -5.04 20.36 37.99
C MET A 1 -4.21 20.62 36.75
N PRO A 2 -4.06 19.68 35.81
CA PRO A 2 -3.31 19.94 34.58
C PRO A 2 -3.97 21.09 33.80
N SER A 3 -3.16 22.00 33.28
CA SER A 3 -3.57 23.13 32.43
C SER A 3 -4.42 22.64 31.26
N SER A 4 -5.45 23.40 30.86
CA SER A 4 -6.28 23.13 29.68
C SER A 4 -5.44 22.92 28.41
N SER A 5 -4.28 23.60 28.29
CA SER A 5 -3.35 23.42 27.18
C SER A 5 -2.68 22.04 27.14
N ALA A 6 -2.37 21.47 28.30
CA ALA A 6 -1.71 20.16 28.39
C ALA A 6 -2.65 19.02 27.94
N ARG A 7 -3.96 19.13 28.22
CA ARG A 7 -4.95 18.15 27.74
C ARG A 7 -5.14 18.23 26.23
N LYS A 8 -5.25 19.44 25.68
CA LYS A 8 -5.36 19.65 24.22
C LYS A 8 -4.17 19.07 23.46
N ASN A 9 -2.96 19.26 23.98
CA ASN A 9 -1.77 18.66 23.37
C ASN A 9 -1.86 17.12 23.42
N ALA A 10 -2.19 16.53 24.57
CA ALA A 10 -2.33 15.07 24.68
C ALA A 10 -3.37 14.48 23.71
N GLU A 11 -4.49 15.18 23.50
CA GLU A 11 -5.52 14.81 22.51
C GLU A 11 -5.00 14.84 21.08
N VAL A 12 -4.23 15.88 20.71
CA VAL A 12 -3.59 16.00 19.38
C VAL A 12 -2.57 14.89 19.17
N TYR A 13 -1.74 14.59 20.17
CA TYR A 13 -0.76 13.51 20.12
C TYR A 13 -1.44 12.15 19.88
N SER A 14 -2.45 11.81 20.68
CA SER A 14 -3.20 10.55 20.54
C SER A 14 -3.91 10.46 19.18
N PHE A 15 -4.41 11.59 18.66
CA PHE A 15 -5.02 11.63 17.35
C PHE A 15 -4.01 11.32 16.23
N LEU A 16 -2.84 11.96 16.24
CA LEU A 16 -1.79 11.72 15.25
C LEU A 16 -1.28 10.27 15.29
N GLU A 17 -1.11 9.68 16.47
CA GLU A 17 -0.75 8.27 16.62
C GLU A 17 -1.81 7.36 15.95
N SER A 18 -3.09 7.61 16.19
CA SER A 18 -4.17 6.82 15.58
C SER A 18 -4.20 6.94 14.04
N LEU A 19 -3.85 8.12 13.50
CA LEU A 19 -3.73 8.31 12.06
C LEU A 19 -2.56 7.52 11.47
N ILE A 20 -1.41 7.53 12.14
CA ILE A 20 -0.23 6.76 11.75
C ILE A 20 -0.59 5.27 11.72
N GLU A 21 -1.15 4.73 12.79
CA GLU A 21 -1.55 3.32 12.88
C GLU A 21 -2.51 2.91 11.75
N LYS A 22 -3.50 3.77 11.48
CA LYS A 22 -4.46 3.56 10.38
C LYS A 22 -3.75 3.51 9.03
N ARG A 23 -2.85 4.45 8.74
CA ARG A 23 -2.11 4.47 7.46
C ARG A 23 -1.17 3.29 7.32
N GLU A 24 -0.52 2.87 8.40
CA GLU A 24 0.30 1.66 8.40
C GLU A 24 -0.53 0.40 8.11
N SER A 25 -1.75 0.33 8.65
CA SER A 25 -2.69 -0.76 8.32
C SER A 25 -3.08 -0.76 6.84
N GLU A 26 -3.42 0.41 6.29
CA GLU A 26 -3.73 0.54 4.86
C GLU A 26 -2.55 0.12 3.97
N ILE A 27 -1.32 0.46 4.35
CA ILE A 27 -0.12 0.01 3.63
C ILE A 27 0.00 -1.51 3.67
N ARG A 28 -0.17 -2.14 4.84
CA ARG A 28 -0.10 -3.61 4.97
C ARG A 28 -1.15 -4.30 4.09
N GLU A 29 -2.38 -3.80 4.08
CA GLU A 29 -3.46 -4.35 3.24
C GLU A 29 -3.14 -4.25 1.74
N ILE A 30 -2.58 -3.12 1.31
CA ILE A 30 -2.11 -2.93 -0.07
C ILE A 30 -1.01 -3.95 -0.41
N GLU A 31 -0.03 -4.10 0.46
CA GLU A 31 1.09 -5.03 0.24
C GLU A 31 0.64 -6.48 0.15
N GLU A 32 -0.29 -6.89 1.02
CA GLU A 32 -0.88 -8.23 0.94
C GLU A 32 -1.65 -8.44 -0.36
N MET A 33 -2.40 -7.43 -0.82
CA MET A 33 -3.14 -7.50 -2.08
C MET A 33 -2.20 -7.70 -3.27
N VAL A 34 -1.13 -6.92 -3.33
CA VAL A 34 -0.08 -7.04 -4.34
C VAL A 34 0.55 -8.43 -4.28
N LEU A 35 0.91 -8.90 -3.09
CA LEU A 35 1.54 -10.20 -2.90
C LEU A 35 0.63 -11.36 -3.35
N ARG A 36 -0.68 -11.27 -3.09
CA ARG A 36 -1.65 -12.25 -3.59
C ARG A 36 -1.71 -12.28 -5.11
N TYR A 37 -1.68 -11.10 -5.75
CA TYR A 37 -1.65 -11.01 -7.22
C TYR A 37 -0.36 -11.63 -7.78
N GLU A 38 0.81 -11.23 -7.27
CA GLU A 38 2.11 -11.72 -7.75
C GLU A 38 2.24 -13.25 -7.58
N ARG A 39 1.78 -13.80 -6.44
CA ARG A 39 1.73 -15.26 -6.22
C ARG A 39 0.82 -15.98 -7.22
N ARG A 40 -0.33 -15.38 -7.58
CA ARG A 40 -1.24 -15.95 -8.58
C ARG A 40 -0.58 -15.97 -9.96
N VAL A 41 0.03 -14.85 -10.38
CA VAL A 41 0.76 -14.75 -11.65
C VAL A 41 1.91 -15.76 -11.71
N GLN A 42 2.69 -15.89 -10.64
CA GLN A 42 3.79 -16.84 -10.58
C GLN A 42 3.30 -18.30 -10.72
N LYS A 43 2.17 -18.66 -10.11
CA LYS A 43 1.55 -19.98 -10.28
C LYS A 43 1.04 -20.21 -11.70
N GLU A 44 0.42 -19.20 -12.31
CA GLU A 44 -0.03 -19.26 -13.72
C GLU A 44 1.16 -19.47 -14.66
N GLU A 45 2.27 -18.76 -14.45
CA GLU A 45 3.51 -18.93 -15.23
C GLU A 45 4.15 -20.30 -15.04
N GLN A 46 4.24 -20.79 -13.80
CA GLN A 46 4.78 -22.12 -13.51
C GLN A 46 3.94 -23.22 -14.16
N ALA A 47 2.61 -23.12 -14.08
CA ALA A 47 1.70 -24.05 -14.73
C ALA A 47 1.89 -24.04 -16.26
N TYR A 48 2.02 -22.86 -16.87
CA TYR A 48 2.28 -22.73 -18.31
C TYR A 48 3.64 -23.34 -18.71
N ARG A 49 4.70 -23.09 -17.94
CA ARG A 49 6.03 -23.67 -18.17
C ARG A 49 6.04 -25.19 -18.04
N ALA A 50 5.27 -25.74 -17.09
CA ALA A 50 5.15 -27.18 -16.87
C ALA A 50 4.37 -27.92 -17.97
N MET A 51 3.60 -27.22 -18.81
CA MET A 51 2.88 -27.84 -19.93
C MET A 51 3.83 -28.29 -21.05
N SER A 52 3.49 -29.42 -21.67
CA SER A 52 4.15 -29.89 -22.90
C SER A 52 3.96 -28.89 -24.05
N THR A 53 4.89 -28.91 -25.00
CA THR A 53 4.91 -27.98 -26.15
C THR A 53 3.63 -28.05 -26.97
N LEU A 54 3.10 -29.26 -27.20
CA LEU A 54 1.83 -29.49 -27.90
C LEU A 54 0.66 -28.83 -27.16
N ARG A 55 0.59 -29.01 -25.83
CA ARG A 55 -0.47 -28.41 -25.00
C ARG A 55 -0.36 -26.89 -24.98
N ARG A 56 0.84 -26.32 -24.94
CA ARG A 56 1.08 -24.86 -25.03
C ARG A 56 0.63 -24.25 -26.35
N MET A 57 0.82 -24.95 -27.47
CA MET A 57 0.35 -24.48 -28.78
C MET A 57 -1.17 -24.45 -28.86
N LEU A 58 -1.86 -25.40 -28.21
CA LEU A 58 -3.32 -25.48 -28.20
C LEU A 58 -4.01 -24.53 -27.22
N THR A 59 -3.37 -24.20 -26.09
CA THR A 59 -4.00 -23.37 -25.04
C THR A 59 -3.97 -21.87 -25.31
N GLY A 60 -3.11 -21.39 -26.22
CA GLY A 60 -2.98 -19.96 -26.53
C GLY A 60 -2.41 -19.14 -25.36
N ARG A 61 -1.38 -18.33 -25.60
CA ARG A 61 -0.85 -17.43 -24.57
C ARG A 61 -1.77 -16.21 -24.46
N LYS A 62 -2.10 -15.77 -23.24
CA LYS A 62 -2.77 -14.47 -23.03
C LYS A 62 -1.94 -13.36 -23.72
N PRO A 63 -2.55 -12.41 -24.44
CA PRO A 63 -1.81 -11.35 -25.11
C PRO A 63 -1.05 -10.48 -24.10
N ASP A 64 0.20 -10.12 -24.43
CA ASP A 64 1.11 -9.41 -23.51
C ASP A 64 0.54 -8.05 -23.03
N HIS A 65 -0.30 -7.40 -23.83
CA HIS A 65 -0.94 -6.15 -23.45
C HIS A 65 -1.90 -6.29 -22.26
N HIS A 66 -2.66 -7.38 -22.16
CA HIS A 66 -3.57 -7.60 -21.03
C HIS A 66 -2.81 -7.79 -19.73
N ILE A 67 -1.67 -8.49 -19.78
CA ILE A 67 -0.80 -8.72 -18.62
C ILE A 67 -0.24 -7.38 -18.10
N ALA A 68 0.17 -6.49 -18.99
CA ALA A 68 0.68 -5.17 -18.61
C ALA A 68 -0.39 -4.29 -17.94
N VAL A 69 -1.62 -4.30 -18.45
CA VAL A 69 -2.74 -3.55 -17.86
C VAL A 69 -3.08 -4.08 -16.47
N GLU A 70 -3.17 -5.40 -16.31
CA GLU A 70 -3.39 -6.04 -15.01
C GLU A 70 -2.28 -5.66 -14.03
N TYR A 71 -1.01 -5.71 -14.44
CA TYR A 71 0.11 -5.34 -13.59
C TYR A 71 0.06 -3.87 -13.14
N ILE A 72 -0.29 -2.95 -14.04
CA ILE A 72 -0.46 -1.54 -13.68
C ILE A 72 -1.55 -1.38 -12.61
N HIS A 73 -2.68 -2.07 -12.78
CA HIS A 73 -3.82 -1.95 -11.90
C HIS A 73 -3.60 -2.61 -10.53
N TYR A 74 -3.05 -3.82 -10.50
CA TYR A 74 -2.91 -4.62 -9.27
C TYR A 74 -1.57 -4.45 -8.56
N VAL A 75 -0.55 -3.89 -9.22
CA VAL A 75 0.79 -3.72 -8.62
C VAL A 75 1.23 -2.27 -8.63
N LYS A 76 1.30 -1.63 -9.80
CA LYS A 76 1.90 -0.29 -9.91
C LYS A 76 1.09 0.78 -9.16
N LYS A 77 -0.21 0.90 -9.43
CA LYS A 77 -1.07 1.88 -8.78
C LYS A 77 -1.18 1.66 -7.25
N PRO A 78 -1.36 0.41 -6.75
CA PRO A 78 -1.37 0.16 -5.31
C PRO A 78 -0.04 0.49 -4.64
N LYS A 79 1.11 0.11 -5.22
CA LYS A 79 2.44 0.47 -4.68
C LYS A 79 2.63 1.99 -4.61
N GLU A 80 2.15 2.72 -5.61
CA GLU A 80 2.18 4.19 -5.59
C GLU A 80 1.29 4.76 -4.47
N LYS A 81 0.10 4.21 -4.25
CA LYS A 81 -0.74 4.60 -3.10
C LYS A 81 -0.01 4.34 -1.77
N ALA A 82 0.63 3.18 -1.62
CA ALA A 82 1.41 2.89 -0.41
C ALA A 82 2.60 3.84 -0.23
N ARG A 83 3.23 4.31 -1.32
CA ARG A 83 4.30 5.33 -1.27
C ARG A 83 3.76 6.65 -0.72
N LEU A 84 2.62 7.12 -1.23
CA LEU A 84 1.98 8.36 -0.75
C LEU A 84 1.55 8.26 0.72
N LEU A 85 1.03 7.10 1.15
CA LEU A 85 0.68 6.84 2.55
C LEU A 85 1.91 6.88 3.47
N ARG A 86 3.07 6.39 3.01
CA ARG A 86 4.33 6.50 3.76
C ARG A 86 4.76 7.95 3.93
N GLU A 87 4.67 8.74 2.86
CA GLU A 87 4.97 10.19 2.95
C GLU A 87 4.02 10.90 3.93
N GLU A 88 2.76 10.48 4.00
CA GLU A 88 1.79 11.00 4.96
C GLU A 88 2.17 10.64 6.41
N ILE A 89 2.58 9.39 6.66
CA ILE A 89 3.08 8.95 7.97
C ILE A 89 4.31 9.77 8.39
N GLU A 90 5.27 9.98 7.50
CA GLU A 90 6.47 10.76 7.82
C GLU A 90 6.12 12.21 8.19
N ARG A 91 5.10 12.80 7.56
CA ARG A 91 4.59 14.12 7.97
C ARG A 91 3.98 14.08 9.37
N TYR A 92 3.18 13.07 9.70
CA TYR A 92 2.60 12.94 11.05
C TYR A 92 3.67 12.72 12.12
N ARG A 93 4.72 11.93 11.81
CA ARG A 93 5.87 11.74 12.71
C ARG A 93 6.63 13.04 12.94
N ALA A 94 6.88 13.81 11.88
CA ALA A 94 7.51 15.13 12.00
C ALA A 94 6.68 16.13 12.82
N MET A 95 5.34 16.05 12.76
CA MET A 95 4.44 16.83 13.61
C MET A 95 4.52 16.40 15.10
N LEU A 96 4.61 15.10 15.38
CA LEU A 96 4.78 14.57 16.74
C LEU A 96 6.11 15.01 17.39
N GLU A 97 7.18 15.05 16.58
CA GLU A 97 8.51 15.49 17.00
C GLU A 97 8.63 17.02 17.17
N GLY A 98 7.61 17.78 16.73
CA GLY A 98 7.59 19.24 16.79
C GLY A 98 8.43 19.91 15.69
N THR A 99 8.86 19.16 14.67
CA THR A 99 9.68 19.63 13.55
C THR A 99 8.85 20.36 12.49
N LEU A 100 7.54 20.06 12.40
CA LEU A 100 6.58 20.76 11.55
C LEU A 100 5.41 21.32 12.38
N PRO A 101 4.88 22.51 12.03
CA PRO A 101 3.65 22.98 12.63
C PRO A 101 2.49 22.03 12.28
N VAL A 102 1.62 21.77 13.25
CA VAL A 102 0.40 20.98 13.05
C VAL A 102 -0.59 21.83 12.24
N GLU A 103 -0.49 21.78 10.92
CA GLU A 103 -1.50 22.31 10.01
C GLU A 103 -2.51 21.20 9.68
N LEU A 104 -3.63 21.20 10.39
CA LEU A 104 -4.78 20.37 10.04
C LEU A 104 -5.53 21.07 8.92
N THR A 105 -5.28 20.69 7.66
CA THR A 105 -6.17 21.05 6.56
C THR A 105 -7.50 20.31 6.72
N GLU A 106 -8.59 21.07 6.77
CA GLU A 106 -10.00 20.62 6.88
C GLU A 106 -10.47 19.74 5.72
#